data_AF-A0A1X9YDY2-F1
#
_entry.id   AF-A0A1X9YDY2-F1
#
_cell.length_a   1.000
_cell.length_b   1.000
_cell.length_c   1.000
_cell.angle_alpha   90.00
_cell.angle_beta   90.00
_cell.angle_gamma   90.00
#
_symmetry.space_group_name_H-M   'P 1'
#
loop_
_entity.id
_entity.type
_entity.pdbx_description
1 polymer ?
#
loop_
_entity_poly.entity_id
_entity_poly.type
_entity_poly.pdbx_seq_one_letter_code
_entity_poly.pdbx_strand_id
1 'polypeptide(L)'
;MARCGTLIMADLKLPRLPERTPVKLTISVSPDLPEALGCYAQLYAETYGQTESIADLVPYMLQGFLDSDRAFARSRQQPRQNR
;
A
#
# COMPACT_ATOMS: atom_id res chain seq x y z
N MET A 1 -4.42 -24.47 -5.14
CA MET A 1 -3.44 -24.02 -4.13
C MET A 1 -2.24 -23.45 -4.87
N ALA A 2 -2.33 -22.18 -5.28
CA ALA A 2 -1.23 -21.48 -5.95
C ALA A 2 -0.11 -21.27 -4.94
N ARG A 3 1.09 -21.73 -5.30
CA ARG A 3 2.28 -21.69 -4.45
C ARG A 3 2.80 -20.26 -4.44
N CYS A 4 2.82 -19.63 -3.27
CA CYS A 4 3.57 -18.41 -3.02
C CYS A 4 5.03 -18.68 -3.41
N GLY A 5 5.46 -18.10 -4.53
CA GLY A 5 6.73 -18.40 -5.18
C GLY A 5 7.86 -17.49 -4.70
N THR A 6 8.90 -18.11 -4.14
CA THR A 6 10.30 -17.68 -4.07
C THR A 6 10.60 -16.31 -3.47
N LEU A 7 11.07 -16.36 -2.22
CA LEU A 7 11.59 -15.27 -1.38
C LEU A 7 12.86 -14.63 -1.98
N ILE A 8 12.73 -13.39 -2.44
CA ILE A 8 13.84 -12.42 -2.50
C ILE A 8 13.73 -11.55 -1.25
N MET A 9 14.84 -11.33 -0.53
CA MET A 9 14.91 -10.37 0.59
C MET A 9 14.62 -8.97 0.04
N ALA A 10 13.34 -8.63 -0.02
CA ALA A 10 12.86 -7.36 -0.53
C ALA A 10 12.86 -6.36 0.63
N ASP A 11 13.68 -5.33 0.49
CA ASP A 11 13.58 -4.08 1.24
C ASP A 11 12.14 -3.55 1.08
N LEU A 12 11.29 -3.82 2.08
CA LEU A 12 9.89 -3.44 2.06
C LEU A 12 9.81 -1.92 2.10
N LYS A 13 9.27 -1.33 1.03
CA LYS A 13 9.10 0.12 0.87
C LYS A 13 8.19 0.76 1.93
N LEU A 14 7.52 -0.02 2.76
CA LEU A 14 6.56 0.46 3.77
C LEU A 14 7.19 0.45 5.17
N PRO A 15 7.48 1.62 5.76
CA PRO A 15 7.87 1.73 7.16
C PRO A 15 6.65 1.55 8.10
N ARG A 16 6.92 1.25 9.38
CA ARG A 16 5.91 1.05 10.44
C ARG A 16 4.84 2.15 10.51
N LEU A 17 3.61 1.75 10.80
CA LEU A 17 2.39 2.58 10.70
C LEU A 17 2.17 3.47 11.95
N PRO A 18 1.91 4.79 11.81
CA PRO A 18 1.45 5.67 12.91
C PRO A 18 -0.07 5.56 13.17
N GLU A 19 -0.57 5.96 14.35
CA GLU A 19 -2.03 6.04 14.59
C GLU A 19 -2.70 7.14 13.74
N ARG A 20 -3.79 6.81 13.03
CA ARG A 20 -4.59 7.75 12.21
C ARG A 20 -6.09 7.42 12.24
N THR A 21 -6.96 8.43 12.17
CA THR A 21 -8.42 8.27 12.05
C THR A 21 -8.80 7.84 10.62
N PRO A 22 -9.34 6.63 10.39
CA PRO A 22 -9.63 6.14 9.05
C PRO A 22 -10.90 6.75 8.46
N VAL A 23 -10.88 7.11 7.18
CA VAL A 23 -12.08 7.44 6.37
C VAL A 23 -12.47 6.22 5.55
N LYS A 24 -13.74 5.79 5.63
CA LYS A 24 -14.22 4.61 4.88
C LYS A 24 -14.32 4.91 3.38
N LEU A 25 -13.48 4.26 2.59
CA LEU A 25 -13.50 4.31 1.13
C LEU A 25 -13.89 2.93 0.58
N THR A 26 -15.00 2.84 -0.15
CA THR A 26 -15.39 1.61 -0.85
C THR A 26 -14.85 1.66 -2.28
N ILE A 27 -14.01 0.70 -2.64
CA ILE A 27 -13.42 0.59 -3.99
C ILE A 27 -13.80 -0.74 -4.64
N SER A 28 -13.99 -0.72 -5.96
CA SER A 28 -14.06 -1.93 -6.77
C SER A 28 -12.67 -2.24 -7.31
N VAL A 29 -12.18 -3.45 -7.07
CA VAL A 29 -10.85 -3.90 -7.51
C VAL A 29 -10.98 -5.12 -8.41
N SER A 30 -10.01 -5.30 -9.30
CA SER A 30 -9.89 -6.51 -10.11
C SER A 30 -9.73 -7.75 -9.23
N PRO A 31 -10.21 -8.94 -9.67
CA PRO A 31 -10.18 -10.17 -8.87
C PRO A 31 -8.78 -10.65 -8.49
N ASP A 32 -7.74 -10.24 -9.22
CA ASP A 32 -6.36 -10.64 -8.95
C ASP A 32 -5.72 -9.83 -7.80
N LEU A 33 -6.24 -8.63 -7.51
CA LEU A 33 -5.65 -7.74 -6.51
C LEU A 33 -5.81 -8.27 -5.07
N PRO A 34 -6.97 -8.83 -4.64
CA PRO A 34 -7.12 -9.44 -3.33
C PRO A 34 -6.11 -10.57 -3.05
N GLU A 35 -5.80 -11.41 -4.04
CA GLU A 35 -4.82 -12.50 -3.88
C GLU A 35 -3.41 -11.93 -3.65
N ALA A 36 -3.00 -10.97 -4.48
CA ALA A 36 -1.71 -10.30 -4.34
C ALA A 36 -1.58 -9.55 -2.99
N LEU A 37 -2.64 -8.87 -2.53
CA LEU A 37 -2.67 -8.19 -1.23
C LEU A 37 -2.58 -9.19 -0.07
N GLY A 38 -3.20 -10.36 -0.20
CA GLY A 38 -3.09 -11.44 0.79
C GLY A 38 -1.66 -11.97 0.93
N CYS A 39 -0.97 -12.21 -0.19
CA CYS A 39 0.44 -12.60 -0.19
C CYS A 39 1.32 -11.51 0.43
N TYR A 40 1.04 -10.24 0.14
CA TYR A 40 1.79 -9.13 0.73
C TYR A 40 1.60 -9.05 2.25
N ALA A 41 0.36 -9.23 2.75
CA ALA A 41 0.10 -9.21 4.19
C ALA A 41 0.84 -10.34 4.94
N GLN A 42 0.93 -11.53 4.33
CA GLN A 42 1.74 -12.63 4.87
C GLN A 42 3.22 -12.25 4.95
N LEU A 43 3.78 -11.69 3.87
CA LEU A 43 5.17 -11.25 3.85
C LEU A 43 5.45 -10.14 4.88
N TYR A 44 4.53 -9.21 5.05
CA TYR A 44 4.63 -8.15 6.07
C TYR A 44 4.67 -8.75 7.48
N ALA A 45 3.80 -9.72 7.77
CA ALA A 45 3.78 -10.42 9.05
C ALA A 45 5.05 -11.23 9.30
N GLU A 46 5.61 -11.88 8.28
CA GLU A 46 6.88 -12.60 8.37
C GLU A 46 8.05 -11.65 8.64
N THR A 47 8.06 -10.48 8.00
CA THR A 47 9.18 -9.52 8.11
C THR A 47 9.18 -8.79 9.45
N TYR A 48 8.02 -8.37 9.93
CA TYR A 48 7.89 -7.52 11.13
C TYR A 48 7.32 -8.25 12.35
N GLY A 49 6.93 -9.52 12.20
CA GLY A 49 6.28 -10.29 13.26
C GLY A 49 4.88 -9.78 13.63
N GLN A 50 4.31 -8.89 12.82
CA GLN A 50 3.02 -8.23 13.08
C GLN A 50 2.03 -8.52 11.95
N THR A 51 0.94 -9.20 12.33
CA THR A 51 -0.18 -9.44 11.42
C THR A 51 -1.09 -8.22 11.40
N GLU A 52 -0.96 -7.43 10.34
CA GLU A 52 -1.86 -6.31 10.06
C GLU A 52 -2.90 -6.71 9.02
N SER A 53 -4.11 -6.15 9.12
CA SER A 53 -5.15 -6.43 8.14
C SER A 53 -4.84 -5.74 6.81
N ILE A 54 -5.29 -6.31 5.69
CA ILE A 54 -5.17 -5.66 4.37
C ILE A 54 -5.83 -4.27 4.39
N ALA A 55 -6.93 -4.12 5.13
CA ALA A 55 -7.63 -2.83 5.26
C ALA A 55 -6.77 -1.77 5.95
N ASP A 56 -5.89 -2.17 6.87
CA ASP A 56 -4.95 -1.27 7.53
C ASP A 56 -3.73 -1.00 6.66
N LEU A 57 -3.24 -1.99 5.91
CA LEU A 57 -2.08 -1.85 5.03
C LEU A 57 -2.36 -0.99 3.78
N VAL A 58 -3.54 -1.15 3.17
CA VAL A 58 -3.90 -0.48 1.90
C VAL A 58 -3.76 1.04 1.96
N PRO A 59 -4.28 1.77 2.98
CA PRO A 59 -4.07 3.20 3.11
C PRO A 59 -2.59 3.63 3.06
N TYR A 60 -1.70 2.85 3.69
CA TYR A 60 -0.28 3.17 3.69
C TYR A 60 0.42 2.80 2.40
N MET A 61 0.03 1.71 1.76
CA MET A 61 0.49 1.38 0.41
C MET A 61 0.14 2.50 -0.57
N LEU A 62 -1.10 3.00 -0.51
CA LEU A 62 -1.56 4.12 -1.34
C LEU A 62 -0.80 5.40 -1.03
N GLN A 63 -0.58 5.72 0.25
CA GLN A 63 0.23 6.88 0.64
C GLN A 63 1.66 6.78 0.09
N GLY A 64 2.33 5.65 0.30
CA GLY A 64 3.69 5.43 -0.21
C GLY A 64 3.78 5.46 -1.74
N PHE A 65 2.74 4.98 -2.43
CA PHE A 65 2.63 5.10 -3.88
C PHE A 65 2.52 6.57 -4.32
N LEU A 66 1.61 7.34 -3.71
CA LEU A 66 1.44 8.77 -4.01
C LEU A 66 2.70 9.60 -3.72
N ASP A 67 3.41 9.28 -2.63
CA ASP A 67 4.65 9.97 -2.26
C ASP A 67 5.82 9.61 -3.20
N SER A 68 5.81 8.39 -3.76
CA SER A 68 6.83 7.94 -4.72
C SER A 68 6.62 8.48 -6.13
N ASP A 69 5.40 8.87 -6.49
CA ASP A 69 5.08 9.42 -7.80
C ASP A 69 5.49 10.90 -7.91
N ARG A 70 6.67 11.13 -8.49
CA ARG A 70 7.20 12.48 -8.73
C ARG A 70 6.37 13.30 -9.70
N ALA A 71 5.68 12.66 -10.66
CA ALA A 71 4.83 13.37 -11.61
C ALA A 71 3.57 13.87 -10.91
N PHE A 72 2.99 13.05 -10.03
CA PHE A 72 1.91 13.44 -9.14
C PHE A 72 2.33 14.55 -8.16
N ALA A 73 3.51 14.44 -7.54
CA ALA A 73 4.03 15.48 -6.65
C ALA A 73 4.16 16.85 -7.35
N ARG A 74 4.59 16.87 -8.62
CA ARG A 74 4.70 18.08 -9.43
C ARG A 74 3.34 18.68 -9.79
N SER A 75 2.34 17.86 -10.12
CA SER A 75 0.99 18.36 -10.45
C SER A 75 0.25 18.88 -9.22
N ARG A 76 0.45 18.26 -8.04
CA ARG A 76 -0.12 18.72 -6.77
C ARG A 76 0.45 20.07 -6.32
N GLN A 77 1.71 20.35 -6.67
CA GLN A 77 2.35 21.64 -6.41
C GLN A 77 1.97 22.73 -7.41
N GLN A 78 1.20 22.45 -8.45
CA GLN A 78 0.69 23.51 -9.30
C GLN A 78 -0.41 24.23 -8.51
N PRO A 79 -0.15 25.44 -7.96
CA PRO A 79 -1.21 26.20 -7.35
C PRO A 79 -2.26 26.43 -8.42
N ARG A 80 -3.54 26.41 -8.03
CA ARG A 80 -4.68 26.80 -8.85
C ARG A 80 -4.22 27.87 -9.83
N GLN A 81 -4.06 27.51 -11.10
CA GLN A 81 -3.88 28.51 -12.13
C GLN A 81 -5.24 29.20 -12.19
N ASN A 82 -5.31 30.29 -11.44
CA ASN A 82 -6.40 31.24 -11.43
C ASN A 82 -6.55 31.72 -12.87
N ARG A 83 -7.52 31.17 -13.58
CA ARG A 83 -7.96 31.64 -14.89
C ARG A 83 -9.44 31.95 -14.81
#